data_AF-A0A7W6GFU7-F1
#
_entry.id   AF-A0A7W6GFU7-F1
#
_cell.length_a   1.000
_cell.length_b   1.000
_cell.length_c   1.000
_cell.angle_alpha   90.00
_cell.angle_beta   90.00
_cell.angle_gamma   90.00
#
_symmetry.space_group_name_H-M   'P 1'
#
loop_
_entity.id
_entity.type
_entity.pdbx_description
1 polymer ?
#
loop_
_entity_poly.entity_id
_entity_poly.type
_entity_poly.pdbx_seq_one_letter_code
_entity_poly.pdbx_strand_id
1 'polypeptide(L)'
;MVEAYENPAGSIARHVPGGATGFRGVLLHIHVAPAASYEMEELAEAECVAGRGIVGDRYFEGTGTYSPKPDTREVTLIEQEALDALARNDPPLQGGGITLAPGDHRRNLTVRGVPLNHLVGRRFRVGEVILRGGRLNFPCKYLEELLGSPVYLPLYNRSGLNCGIERGGVIRPGDEIELLDDASA
;
A
#
# COMPACT_ATOMS: atom_id res chain seq x y z
N MET A 1 1.12 -3.21 25.11
CA MET A 1 1.44 -3.44 23.68
C MET A 1 0.69 -2.37 22.94
N VAL A 2 1.38 -1.38 22.37
CA VAL A 2 0.70 -0.28 21.65
C VAL A 2 0.04 -0.92 20.44
N GLU A 3 -1.27 -0.74 20.26
CA GLU A 3 -1.97 -1.26 19.08
C GLU A 3 -1.25 -0.76 17.82
N ALA A 4 -1.21 -1.55 16.74
CA ALA A 4 -0.42 -1.23 15.53
C ALA A 4 -0.69 0.18 14.96
N TYR A 5 -1.86 0.72 15.29
CA TYR A 5 -2.36 1.99 14.83
C TYR A 5 -2.16 3.18 15.81
N GLU A 6 -1.69 2.92 17.03
CA GLU A 6 -1.37 3.92 18.05
C GLU A 6 0.11 4.35 17.99
N ASN A 7 0.77 4.17 16.85
CA ASN A 7 2.11 4.72 16.65
C ASN A 7 2.08 6.25 16.91
N PRO A 8 2.95 6.79 17.79
CA PRO A 8 2.97 8.21 18.12
C PRO A 8 3.00 9.14 16.89
N ALA A 9 3.71 8.74 15.83
CA ALA A 9 3.77 9.50 14.59
C ALA A 9 2.41 9.53 13.85
N GLY A 10 1.67 8.42 13.84
CA GLY A 10 0.34 8.33 13.23
C GLY A 10 -0.72 9.08 14.03
N SER A 11 -0.69 8.99 15.36
CA SER A 11 -1.63 9.68 16.25
C SER A 11 -1.50 11.21 16.14
N ILE A 12 -0.27 11.73 16.10
CA ILE A 12 -0.02 13.18 15.91
C ILE A 12 -0.48 13.63 14.52
N ALA A 13 -0.15 12.88 13.46
CA ALA A 13 -0.48 13.23 12.08
C ALA A 13 -1.98 13.35 11.80
N ARG A 14 -2.85 12.71 12.59
CA ARG A 14 -4.32 12.87 12.50
C ARG A 14 -4.78 14.31 12.74
N HIS A 15 -4.10 15.01 13.66
CA HIS A 15 -4.48 16.32 14.17
C HIS A 15 -3.81 17.48 13.43
N VAL A 16 -2.88 17.18 12.51
CA VAL A 16 -2.18 18.21 11.73
C VAL A 16 -3.05 18.68 10.56
N PRO A 17 -3.40 19.98 10.47
CA PRO A 17 -4.10 20.55 9.33
C PRO A 17 -3.22 20.48 8.07
N GLY A 18 -3.80 20.04 6.94
CA GLY A 18 -3.09 19.89 5.68
C GLY A 18 -2.32 18.55 5.61
N GLY A 19 -2.78 17.65 4.74
CA GLY A 19 -2.07 16.40 4.47
C GLY A 19 -2.91 15.36 3.72
N ALA A 20 -4.20 15.23 4.06
CA ALA A 20 -5.07 14.23 3.42
C ALA A 20 -6.54 14.68 3.26
N THR A 21 -6.87 15.94 3.51
CA THR A 21 -8.27 16.40 3.40
C THR A 21 -8.63 16.64 1.93
N GLY A 22 -9.73 16.04 1.46
CA GLY A 22 -10.32 16.35 0.15
C GLY A 22 -9.59 15.78 -1.07
N PHE A 23 -8.74 14.76 -0.91
CA PHE A 23 -8.28 14.00 -2.08
C PHE A 23 -9.39 13.07 -2.57
N ARG A 24 -9.40 12.84 -3.88
CA ARG A 24 -10.17 11.78 -4.52
C ARG A 24 -9.24 11.07 -5.47
N GLY A 25 -8.95 9.82 -5.15
CA GLY A 25 -8.07 8.96 -5.93
C GLY A 25 -8.84 7.83 -6.60
N VAL A 26 -8.10 6.98 -7.31
CA VAL A 26 -8.64 5.84 -8.03
C VAL A 26 -7.72 4.63 -7.89
N LEU A 27 -8.32 3.44 -7.77
CA LEU A 27 -7.64 2.17 -7.86
C LEU A 27 -7.33 1.85 -9.33
N LEU A 28 -6.05 1.70 -9.67
CA LEU A 28 -5.62 1.40 -11.05
C LEU A 28 -5.46 -0.10 -11.30
N HIS A 29 -4.75 -0.79 -10.41
CA HIS A 29 -4.42 -2.20 -10.59
C HIS A 29 -4.56 -2.96 -9.29
N ILE A 30 -4.93 -4.22 -9.41
CA ILE A 30 -5.03 -5.18 -8.31
C ILE A 30 -4.11 -6.33 -8.63
N HIS A 31 -3.24 -6.68 -7.69
CA HIS A 31 -2.35 -7.80 -7.80
C HIS A 31 -2.35 -8.65 -6.52
N VAL A 32 -2.20 -9.95 -6.69
CA VAL A 32 -1.99 -10.89 -5.58
C VAL A 32 -0.79 -11.76 -5.88
N ALA A 33 -0.18 -12.34 -4.85
CA ALA A 33 0.76 -13.44 -5.04
C ALA A 33 0.34 -14.62 -4.17
N PRO A 34 0.18 -15.82 -4.74
CA PRO A 34 -0.27 -16.99 -3.98
C PRO A 34 0.74 -17.42 -2.90
N ALA A 35 2.02 -17.09 -3.06
CA ALA A 35 3.06 -17.43 -2.09
C ALA A 35 4.15 -16.35 -1.96
N ALA A 36 4.98 -16.49 -0.92
CA ALA A 36 6.23 -15.75 -0.82
C ALA A 36 7.11 -16.03 -2.06
N SER A 37 7.77 -14.98 -2.56
CA SER A 37 8.66 -15.05 -3.74
C SER A 37 8.00 -15.43 -5.08
N TYR A 38 6.71 -15.76 -5.11
CA TYR A 38 5.98 -15.98 -6.37
C TYR A 38 5.79 -14.67 -7.14
N GLU A 39 5.57 -14.78 -8.45
CA GLU A 39 5.17 -13.67 -9.31
C GLU A 39 3.80 -13.14 -8.88
N MET A 40 3.56 -11.85 -9.15
CA MET A 40 2.28 -11.23 -8.87
C MET A 40 1.34 -11.45 -10.05
N GLU A 41 0.10 -11.79 -9.77
CA GLU A 41 -0.97 -12.01 -10.74
C GLU A 41 -1.91 -10.82 -10.70
N GLU A 42 -2.21 -10.22 -11.86
CA GLU A 42 -3.17 -9.12 -11.98
C GLU A 42 -4.60 -9.66 -11.95
N LEU A 43 -5.46 -9.01 -11.17
CA LEU A 43 -6.87 -9.37 -11.01
C LEU A 43 -7.80 -8.28 -11.56
N ALA A 44 -8.90 -8.69 -12.17
CA ALA A 44 -9.98 -7.79 -12.58
C ALA A 44 -10.87 -7.36 -11.39
N GLU A 45 -10.90 -8.14 -10.32
CA GLU A 45 -11.57 -7.84 -9.06
C GLU A 45 -10.91 -8.62 -7.91
N ALA A 46 -11.03 -8.12 -6.68
CA ALA A 46 -10.52 -8.81 -5.50
C ALA A 46 -11.53 -8.80 -4.35
N GLU A 47 -11.69 -9.95 -3.71
CA GLU A 47 -12.41 -10.10 -2.45
C GLU A 47 -11.48 -9.77 -1.27
N CYS A 48 -11.84 -8.74 -0.51
CA CYS A 48 -11.14 -8.31 0.69
C CYS A 48 -11.88 -8.80 1.93
N VAL A 49 -11.19 -9.50 2.83
CA VAL A 49 -11.77 -10.04 4.07
C VAL A 49 -11.14 -9.35 5.28
N ALA A 50 -12.00 -8.78 6.12
CA ALA A 50 -11.59 -8.05 7.32
C ALA A 50 -10.77 -8.92 8.27
N GLY A 51 -9.64 -8.40 8.76
CA GLY A 51 -8.74 -9.10 9.66
C GLY A 51 -7.93 -10.23 9.00
N ARG A 52 -8.01 -10.41 7.67
CA ARG A 52 -7.35 -11.51 6.96
C ARG A 52 -6.53 -11.06 5.76
N GLY A 53 -7.09 -10.26 4.86
CA GLY A 53 -6.42 -9.83 3.63
C GLY A 53 -7.24 -10.08 2.38
N ILE A 54 -6.58 -10.08 1.22
CA ILE A 54 -7.19 -10.36 -0.09
C ILE A 54 -7.18 -11.87 -0.34
N VAL A 55 -8.32 -12.45 -0.71
CA VAL A 55 -8.42 -13.87 -1.06
C VAL A 55 -7.43 -14.22 -2.18
N GLY A 56 -6.63 -15.27 -1.98
CA GLY A 56 -5.60 -15.71 -2.93
C GLY A 56 -4.24 -15.00 -2.77
N ASP A 57 -4.11 -14.03 -1.87
CA ASP A 57 -2.81 -13.43 -1.54
C ASP A 57 -2.12 -14.16 -0.37
N ARG A 58 -0.80 -14.23 -0.42
CA ARG A 58 0.08 -14.78 0.61
C ARG A 58 -0.18 -14.25 2.02
N TYR A 59 -0.67 -13.00 2.17
CA TYR A 59 -0.99 -12.46 3.48
C TYR A 59 -2.30 -13.03 4.04
N PHE A 60 -3.25 -13.39 3.18
CA PHE A 60 -4.50 -14.06 3.56
C PHE A 60 -4.28 -15.50 4.03
N GLU A 61 -3.31 -16.19 3.44
CA GLU A 61 -2.95 -17.58 3.80
C GLU A 61 -1.97 -17.68 4.99
N GLY A 62 -1.44 -16.56 5.48
CA GLY A 62 -0.43 -16.59 6.55
C GLY A 62 0.96 -17.04 6.06
N THR A 63 1.19 -17.12 4.75
CA THR A 63 2.43 -17.62 4.13
C THR A 63 3.40 -16.50 3.74
N GLY A 64 3.06 -15.25 4.03
CA GLY A 64 3.92 -14.09 3.81
C GLY A 64 5.13 -14.02 4.76
N THR A 65 6.15 -13.25 4.38
CA THR A 65 7.26 -12.89 5.27
C THR A 65 6.80 -11.80 6.25
N TYR A 66 6.45 -12.20 7.47
CA TYR A 66 6.09 -11.28 8.55
C TYR A 66 7.36 -10.75 9.24
N SER A 67 7.41 -9.43 9.46
CA SER A 67 8.41 -8.87 10.38
C SER A 67 8.06 -9.25 11.83
N PRO A 68 9.03 -9.40 12.74
CA PRO A 68 8.78 -9.70 14.15
C PRO A 68 8.09 -8.58 14.96
N LYS A 69 7.68 -7.48 14.31
CA LYS A 69 6.89 -6.40 14.92
C LYS A 69 5.41 -6.65 14.62
N PRO A 70 4.48 -6.32 15.53
CA PRO A 70 3.04 -6.35 15.23
C PRO A 70 2.81 -5.55 13.94
N ASP A 71 2.38 -6.22 12.88
CA ASP A 71 2.26 -5.64 11.55
C ASP A 71 0.85 -5.86 11.04
N THR A 72 0.14 -4.76 10.79
CA THR A 72 -1.11 -4.80 10.05
C THR A 72 -0.75 -4.79 8.57
N ARG A 73 -0.70 -5.98 7.95
CA ARG A 73 -0.34 -6.16 6.54
C ARG A 73 -1.35 -7.07 5.83
N GLU A 74 -2.62 -6.71 5.95
CA GLU A 74 -3.72 -7.42 5.28
C GLU A 74 -3.81 -7.02 3.80
N VAL A 75 -3.50 -5.75 3.50
CA VAL A 75 -3.39 -5.24 2.13
C VAL A 75 -2.27 -4.21 2.04
N THR A 76 -1.59 -4.16 0.89
CA THR A 76 -0.51 -3.21 0.64
C THR A 76 -0.79 -2.35 -0.60
N LEU A 77 -0.51 -1.06 -0.51
CA LEU A 77 -0.78 -0.08 -1.57
C LEU A 77 0.50 0.62 -2.02
N ILE A 78 0.59 1.06 -3.27
CA ILE A 78 1.63 1.96 -3.79
C ILE A 78 1.04 3.05 -4.69
N GLU A 79 1.62 4.24 -4.63
CA GLU A 79 1.27 5.37 -5.50
C GLU A 79 1.86 5.17 -6.90
N GLN A 80 1.04 5.32 -7.93
CA GLN A 80 1.49 5.38 -9.33
C GLN A 80 2.49 6.53 -9.51
N GLU A 81 2.31 7.63 -8.80
CA GLU A 81 3.21 8.79 -8.79
C GLU A 81 4.63 8.41 -8.35
N ALA A 82 4.75 7.46 -7.40
CA ALA A 82 6.05 6.94 -6.97
C ALA A 82 6.70 6.05 -8.05
N LEU A 83 5.91 5.29 -8.82
CA LEU A 83 6.42 4.51 -9.96
C LEU A 83 6.83 5.43 -11.13
N ASP A 84 6.03 6.46 -11.41
CA ASP A 84 6.31 7.42 -12.48
C ASP A 84 7.58 8.23 -12.18
N ALA A 85 7.76 8.66 -10.93
CA ALA A 85 8.99 9.32 -10.50
C ALA A 85 10.21 8.39 -10.58
N LEU A 86 10.04 7.08 -10.36
CA LEU A 86 11.13 6.10 -10.48
C LEU A 86 11.55 5.96 -11.94
N ALA A 87 10.59 5.88 -12.85
CA ALA A 87 10.81 5.83 -14.30
C ALA A 87 11.49 7.10 -14.83
N ARG A 88 11.24 8.26 -14.20
CA ARG A 88 11.89 9.53 -14.55
C ARG A 88 13.26 9.75 -13.89
N ASN A 89 13.73 8.86 -13.02
CA ASN A 89 14.92 9.07 -12.18
C ASN A 89 14.80 10.34 -11.32
N ASP A 90 13.66 10.50 -10.63
CA ASP A 90 13.36 11.63 -9.79
C ASP A 90 13.12 11.19 -8.34
N PRO A 91 13.97 11.57 -7.37
CA PRO A 91 15.23 12.30 -7.56
C PRO A 91 16.31 11.45 -8.27
N PRO A 92 17.34 12.06 -8.89
CA PRO A 92 18.37 11.37 -9.67
C PRO A 92 19.39 10.67 -8.78
N LEU A 93 18.96 9.62 -8.09
CA LEU A 93 19.76 8.85 -7.13
C LEU A 93 20.45 7.63 -7.76
N GLN A 94 20.10 7.31 -9.00
CA GLN A 94 20.63 6.18 -9.75
C GLN A 94 21.09 6.62 -11.16
N GLY A 95 21.74 5.70 -11.88
CA GLY A 95 22.30 5.98 -13.22
C GLY A 95 21.27 6.29 -14.32
N GLY A 96 19.98 6.05 -14.09
CA GLY A 96 18.91 6.30 -15.06
C GLY A 96 17.51 5.93 -14.55
N GLY A 97 16.49 6.18 -15.37
CA GLY A 97 15.11 5.81 -15.04
C GLY A 97 14.92 4.31 -14.89
N ILE A 98 14.13 3.88 -13.91
CA ILE A 98 13.78 2.47 -13.71
C ILE A 98 12.28 2.32 -13.90
N THR A 99 11.87 1.54 -14.90
CA THR A 99 10.46 1.21 -15.12
C THR A 99 10.19 -0.16 -14.52
N LEU A 100 9.20 -0.23 -13.64
CA LEU A 100 8.68 -1.48 -13.09
C LEU A 100 7.37 -1.82 -13.80
N ALA A 101 7.15 -3.10 -14.12
CA ALA A 101 5.82 -3.52 -14.54
C ALA A 101 4.83 -3.41 -13.35
N PRO A 102 3.51 -3.33 -13.61
CA PRO A 102 2.52 -3.20 -12.54
C PRO A 102 2.58 -4.27 -11.44
N GLY A 103 3.09 -5.48 -11.73
CA GLY A 103 3.29 -6.52 -10.72
C GLY A 103 4.64 -6.45 -9.98
N ASP A 104 5.67 -5.85 -10.57
CA ASP A 104 7.06 -5.99 -10.12
C ASP A 104 7.34 -5.28 -8.79
N HIS A 105 6.52 -4.29 -8.44
CA HIS A 105 6.61 -3.60 -7.15
C HIS A 105 6.05 -4.43 -5.97
N ARG A 106 5.42 -5.58 -6.25
CA ARG A 106 4.94 -6.57 -5.26
C ARG A 106 3.98 -6.02 -4.21
N ARG A 107 3.17 -5.02 -4.58
CA ARG A 107 2.07 -4.49 -3.74
C ARG A 107 0.75 -4.94 -4.31
N ASN A 108 -0.27 -4.99 -3.47
CA ASN A 108 -1.56 -5.47 -3.91
C ASN A 108 -2.29 -4.43 -4.74
N LEU A 109 -2.30 -3.17 -4.31
CA LEU A 109 -3.07 -2.12 -4.96
C LEU A 109 -2.16 -1.02 -5.49
N THR A 110 -2.33 -0.67 -6.76
CA THR A 110 -1.73 0.51 -7.37
C THR A 110 -2.77 1.60 -7.42
N VAL A 111 -2.48 2.75 -6.83
CA VAL A 111 -3.45 3.85 -6.69
C VAL A 111 -2.90 5.13 -7.30
N ARG A 112 -3.79 6.04 -7.72
CA ARG A 112 -3.44 7.36 -8.24
C ARG A 112 -4.23 8.44 -7.53
N GLY A 113 -3.60 9.57 -7.25
CA GLY A 113 -4.21 10.71 -6.57
C GLY A 113 -4.50 10.44 -5.08
N VAL A 114 -3.81 9.47 -4.48
CA VAL A 114 -3.99 9.07 -3.08
C VAL A 114 -2.70 9.37 -2.30
N PRO A 115 -2.71 10.28 -1.33
CA PRO A 115 -1.53 10.66 -0.56
C PRO A 115 -1.23 9.61 0.54
N LEU A 116 -0.70 8.45 0.16
CA LEU A 116 -0.57 7.28 1.05
C LEU A 116 0.23 7.60 2.32
N ASN A 117 1.26 8.44 2.20
CA ASN A 117 2.07 8.86 3.35
C ASN A 117 1.28 9.59 4.44
N HIS A 118 0.19 10.25 4.08
CA HIS A 118 -0.67 10.99 5.00
C HIS A 118 -1.83 10.15 5.56
N LEU A 119 -1.99 8.90 5.09
CA LEU A 119 -3.03 7.97 5.54
C LEU A 119 -2.60 7.07 6.69
N VAL A 120 -1.37 7.21 7.19
CA VAL A 120 -0.90 6.48 8.38
C VAL A 120 -1.82 6.78 9.57
N GLY A 121 -2.40 5.72 10.13
CA GLY A 121 -3.36 5.81 11.21
C GLY A 121 -4.76 6.27 10.78
N ARG A 122 -5.03 6.64 9.53
CA ARG A 122 -6.34 7.13 9.09
C ARG A 122 -7.18 6.03 8.43
N ARG A 123 -8.50 6.23 8.40
CA ARG A 123 -9.45 5.39 7.69
C ARG A 123 -9.74 5.98 6.32
N PHE A 124 -9.85 5.13 5.31
CA PHE A 124 -10.21 5.55 3.96
C PHE A 124 -10.95 4.42 3.26
N ARG A 125 -11.79 4.79 2.29
CA ARG A 125 -12.62 3.86 1.52
C ARG A 125 -11.97 3.60 0.16
N VAL A 126 -12.02 2.35 -0.29
CA VAL A 126 -11.69 1.93 -1.66
C VAL A 126 -12.88 1.13 -2.16
N GLY A 127 -13.69 1.70 -3.06
CA GLY A 127 -14.93 1.04 -3.48
C GLY A 127 -15.83 0.73 -2.28
N GLU A 128 -16.10 -0.55 -2.02
CA GLU A 128 -16.92 -1.02 -0.89
C GLU A 128 -16.12 -1.28 0.41
N VAL A 129 -14.79 -1.32 0.30
CA VAL A 129 -13.87 -1.74 1.37
C VAL A 129 -13.42 -0.55 2.20
N ILE A 130 -13.35 -0.72 3.52
CA ILE A 130 -12.78 0.28 4.44
C ILE A 130 -11.43 -0.22 4.92
N LEU A 131 -10.40 0.58 4.64
CA LEU A 131 -9.03 0.33 5.04
C LEU A 131 -8.60 1.28 6.15
N ARG A 132 -7.74 0.79 7.04
CA ARG A 132 -7.03 1.63 8.00
C ARG A 132 -5.52 1.57 7.75
N GLY A 133 -4.91 2.73 7.53
CA GLY A 133 -3.48 2.84 7.35
C GLY A 133 -2.73 2.42 8.62
N GLY A 134 -1.82 1.47 8.48
CA GLY A 134 -0.96 0.99 9.56
C GLY A 134 0.38 1.71 9.58
N ARG A 135 1.28 1.35 8.66
CA ARG A 135 2.63 1.92 8.56
C ARG A 135 3.09 2.04 7.11
N LEU A 136 4.01 2.98 6.87
CA LEU A 136 4.69 3.05 5.58
C LEU A 136 5.49 1.78 5.33
N ASN A 137 5.49 1.35 4.08
CA ASN A 137 6.35 0.26 3.67
C ASN A 137 7.78 0.78 3.51
N PHE A 138 8.75 -0.04 3.90
CA PHE A 138 10.16 0.25 3.69
C PHE A 138 10.69 -0.64 2.57
N PRO A 139 11.45 -0.09 1.61
CA PRO A 139 12.09 -0.91 0.61
C PRO A 139 13.08 -1.85 1.30
N CYS A 140 13.22 -3.07 0.79
CA CYS A 140 14.17 -4.06 1.29
C CYS A 140 15.18 -4.42 0.20
N LYS A 141 16.41 -4.76 0.58
CA LYS A 141 17.45 -5.22 -0.36
C LYS A 141 17.01 -6.44 -1.17
N TYR A 142 16.17 -7.28 -0.57
CA TYR A 142 15.56 -8.42 -1.26
C TYR A 142 14.80 -8.03 -2.54
N LEU A 143 14.15 -6.86 -2.57
CA LEU A 143 13.48 -6.38 -3.78
C LEU A 143 14.48 -6.00 -4.88
N GLU A 144 15.62 -5.39 -4.52
CA GLU A 144 16.68 -5.08 -5.49
C GLU A 144 17.30 -6.35 -6.07
N GLU A 145 17.57 -7.34 -5.22
CA GLU A 145 18.10 -8.63 -5.64
C GLU A 145 17.14 -9.37 -6.58
N LEU A 146 15.85 -9.34 -6.27
CA LEU A 146 14.82 -9.98 -7.08
C LEU A 146 14.66 -9.30 -8.46
N LEU A 147 14.72 -7.96 -8.51
CA LEU A 147 14.53 -7.18 -9.74
C LEU A 147 15.84 -6.90 -10.50
N GLY A 148 16.99 -7.25 -9.93
CA GLY A 148 18.31 -6.90 -10.49
C GLY A 148 18.53 -5.40 -10.69
N SER A 149 17.81 -4.54 -9.94
CA SER A 149 17.72 -3.10 -10.17
C SER A 149 17.86 -2.31 -8.86
N PRO A 150 18.57 -1.16 -8.84
CA PRO A 150 18.85 -0.40 -7.62
C PRO A 150 17.64 0.44 -7.16
N VAL A 151 16.54 -0.23 -6.82
CA VAL A 151 15.25 0.40 -6.46
C VAL A 151 15.16 0.82 -4.99
N TYR A 152 16.11 0.47 -4.13
CA TYR A 152 16.02 0.71 -2.69
C TYR A 152 16.00 2.19 -2.34
N LEU A 153 17.05 2.93 -2.73
CA LEU A 153 17.16 4.36 -2.44
C LEU A 153 16.05 5.18 -3.12
N PRO A 154 15.75 4.93 -4.42
CA PRO A 154 14.70 5.69 -5.11
C PRO A 154 13.30 5.47 -4.51
N LEU A 155 13.01 4.30 -3.92
CA LEU A 155 11.74 4.01 -3.29
C LEU A 155 11.72 4.31 -1.78
N TYR A 156 12.79 4.87 -1.22
CA TYR A 156 12.87 5.23 0.20
C TYR A 156 11.79 6.27 0.55
N ASN A 157 11.00 6.00 1.60
CA ASN A 157 9.81 6.79 2.01
C ASN A 157 8.66 6.91 0.98
N ARG A 158 8.68 6.10 -0.08
CA ARG A 158 7.65 6.09 -1.15
C ARG A 158 7.38 4.67 -1.66
N SER A 159 7.65 3.68 -0.81
CA SER A 159 7.42 2.26 -1.09
C SER A 159 5.98 1.81 -0.82
N GLY A 160 5.09 2.76 -0.49
CA GLY A 160 3.69 2.51 -0.27
C GLY A 160 3.27 2.40 1.21
N LEU A 161 2.07 1.88 1.44
CA LEU A 161 1.40 1.81 2.74
C LEU A 161 0.87 0.40 3.02
N ASN A 162 1.10 -0.10 4.24
CA ASN A 162 0.45 -1.28 4.76
C ASN A 162 -0.85 -0.89 5.47
N CYS A 163 -1.93 -1.61 5.19
CA CYS A 163 -3.23 -1.36 5.79
C CYS A 163 -3.84 -2.62 6.39
N GLY A 164 -4.76 -2.39 7.33
CA GLY A 164 -5.74 -3.38 7.79
C GLY A 164 -7.07 -3.18 7.07
N ILE A 165 -7.82 -4.26 6.91
CA ILE A 165 -9.16 -4.25 6.36
C ILE A 165 -10.12 -4.24 7.55
N GLU A 166 -10.80 -3.11 7.75
CA GLU A 166 -11.82 -2.98 8.81
C GLU A 166 -13.19 -3.47 8.34
N ARG A 167 -13.51 -3.22 7.07
CA ARG A 167 -14.72 -3.73 6.42
C ARG A 167 -14.35 -4.36 5.09
N GLY A 168 -14.63 -5.65 4.96
CA GLY A 168 -14.45 -6.40 3.72
C GLY A 168 -15.49 -6.07 2.65
N GLY A 169 -15.25 -6.58 1.45
CA GLY A 169 -16.04 -6.28 0.26
C GLY A 169 -15.27 -6.63 -1.01
N VAL A 170 -15.84 -6.30 -2.17
CA VAL A 170 -15.17 -6.49 -3.46
C VAL A 170 -14.68 -5.14 -3.98
N ILE A 171 -13.45 -5.12 -4.50
CA ILE A 171 -12.86 -3.96 -5.17
C ILE A 171 -12.50 -4.28 -6.61
N ARG A 172 -12.54 -3.25 -7.47
CA ARG A 172 -12.24 -3.33 -8.91
C ARG A 172 -11.39 -2.15 -9.36
N PRO A 173 -10.54 -2.31 -10.41
CA PRO A 173 -9.94 -1.18 -11.09
C PRO A 173 -11.00 -0.14 -11.48
N GLY A 174 -10.71 1.14 -11.23
CA GLY A 174 -11.64 2.25 -11.39
C GLY A 174 -12.39 2.66 -10.11
N ASP A 175 -12.32 1.86 -9.05
CA ASP A 175 -12.95 2.21 -7.77
C ASP A 175 -12.37 3.51 -7.20
N GLU A 176 -13.27 4.37 -6.72
CA GLU A 176 -12.91 5.63 -6.08
C GLU A 176 -12.30 5.39 -4.70
N ILE A 177 -11.31 6.23 -4.37
CA ILE A 177 -10.62 6.22 -3.09
C ILE A 177 -10.78 7.58 -2.43
N GLU A 178 -11.30 7.58 -1.21
CA GLU A 178 -11.57 8.80 -0.45
C GLU A 178 -11.27 8.62 1.04
N LEU A 179 -10.88 9.72 1.68
CA LEU A 179 -10.71 9.75 3.13
C LEU A 179 -12.07 9.56 3.81
N LEU A 180 -12.10 8.79 4.90
CA LEU A 180 -13.23 8.77 5.81
C LEU A 180 -12.90 9.66 7.01
N ASP A 181 -13.79 10.61 7.31
CA ASP A 181 -13.65 11.40 8.53
C ASP A 181 -13.92 10.52 9.75
N ASP A 182 -13.14 10.71 10.82
CA ASP A 182 -13.33 10.03 12.12
C ASP A 182 -14.65 10.47 12.82
N ALA A 183 -15.54 11.23 12.17
CA ALA A 183 -16.73 11.87 12.73
C ALA A 183 -17.99 10.98 12.79
N SER A 184 -17.88 9.66 12.64
CA SER A 184 -19.01 8.75 12.83
C SER A 184 -18.64 7.58 13.74
N ALA A 185 -18.78 7.84 15.04
CA ALA A 185 -19.08 6.86 16.08
C ALA A 185 -20.41 7.25 16.72
#